data_AF-A0AAD4YTL3-F1
#
_entry.id   AF-A0AAD4YTL3-F1
#
_cell.length_a   1.000
_cell.length_b   1.000
_cell.length_c   1.000
_cell.angle_alpha   90.00
_cell.angle_beta   90.00
_cell.angle_gamma   90.00
#
_symmetry.space_group_name_H-M   'P 1'
#
loop_
_entity.id
_entity.type
_entity.pdbx_description
1 polymer ?
#
loop_
_entity_poly.entity_id
_entity_poly.type
_entity_poly.pdbx_seq_one_letter_code
_entity_poly.pdbx_strand_id
1 'polypeptide(L)'
;MAENNNNNNALVGPQNDEDNHSVHNDENRSVRNDENRSVRNDENPLVRTLHDYLHPARTSVPSCIIFPLNGQTFDFKPGMIQLLPTFHGMESENPYSHVLEFEEVCGTFPTQGCRLDTVLLKVFPFSLKDIAKTWLYSLRPRTIGTWLEMQTEIFKKFFLLAAVFITLRRKIVSKLNWQQWLGKLKP
;
A
#
# COMPACT_ATOMS: atom_id res chain seq x y z
N MET A 1 -53.62 -38.58 8.24
CA MET A 1 -53.13 -39.57 9.23
C MET A 1 -52.77 -40.83 8.48
N ALA A 2 -51.48 -41.12 8.36
CA ALA A 2 -50.93 -42.44 8.06
C ALA A 2 -49.55 -42.52 8.73
N GLU A 3 -49.49 -43.43 9.70
CA GLU A 3 -48.35 -44.00 10.44
C GLU A 3 -47.30 -44.62 9.50
N ASN A 4 -46.08 -45.02 9.85
CA ASN A 4 -45.12 -44.83 10.93
C ASN A 4 -43.91 -45.75 10.54
N ASN A 5 -42.79 -45.61 11.23
CA ASN A 5 -41.64 -46.54 11.36
C ASN A 5 -40.56 -46.63 10.25
N ASN A 6 -39.27 -46.87 10.52
CA ASN A 6 -38.30 -46.65 11.62
C ASN A 6 -36.99 -47.39 11.21
N ASN A 7 -35.88 -47.03 11.87
CA ASN A 7 -34.58 -47.71 12.03
C ASN A 7 -33.49 -47.45 10.97
N ASN A 8 -32.40 -46.72 11.29
CA ASN A 8 -31.32 -46.93 12.29
C ASN A 8 -30.25 -47.94 11.81
N ASN A 9 -28.99 -47.49 11.71
CA ASN A 9 -27.91 -48.19 12.41
C ASN A 9 -26.63 -47.34 12.56
N ALA A 10 -26.13 -47.30 13.80
CA ALA A 10 -24.79 -46.88 14.21
C ALA A 10 -24.07 -48.13 14.73
N LEU A 11 -22.74 -48.27 14.53
CA LEU A 11 -21.92 -49.16 15.36
C LEU A 11 -20.43 -48.78 15.33
N VAL A 12 -19.78 -49.05 16.47
CA VAL A 12 -18.49 -48.59 17.00
C VAL A 12 -17.48 -49.76 17.07
N GLY A 13 -16.17 -49.44 16.95
CA GLY A 13 -15.03 -50.11 17.61
C GLY A 13 -14.20 -51.11 16.77
N PRO A 14 -12.96 -51.51 17.20
CA PRO A 14 -12.30 -51.22 18.50
C PRO A 14 -10.82 -50.72 18.45
N GLN A 15 -10.36 -50.30 19.64
CA GLN A 15 -9.00 -49.95 20.10
C GLN A 15 -8.05 -51.16 20.19
N ASN A 16 -6.73 -50.93 20.06
CA ASN A 16 -5.65 -51.84 20.50
C ASN A 16 -4.65 -51.06 21.38
N ASP A 17 -4.49 -51.53 22.62
CA ASP A 17 -3.47 -51.15 23.59
C ASP A 17 -2.25 -52.09 23.45
N GLU A 18 -1.01 -51.57 23.52
CA GLU A 18 0.16 -52.35 23.92
C GLU A 18 1.11 -51.49 24.78
N ASP A 19 1.30 -51.94 26.01
CA ASP A 19 2.19 -51.46 27.06
C ASP A 19 3.67 -51.74 26.77
N ASN A 20 4.58 -50.86 27.22
CA ASN A 20 5.87 -51.33 27.75
C ASN A 20 6.46 -50.39 28.83
N HIS A 21 7.08 -51.02 29.83
CA HIS A 21 7.27 -50.58 31.20
C HIS A 21 8.70 -50.05 31.51
N SER A 22 8.78 -49.14 32.51
CA SER A 22 9.83 -48.97 33.56
C SER A 22 11.21 -48.40 33.13
N VAL A 23 11.89 -47.50 33.86
CA VAL A 23 12.42 -47.66 35.22
C VAL A 23 12.70 -46.29 35.89
N HIS A 24 12.48 -46.24 37.21
CA HIS A 24 12.80 -45.18 38.18
C HIS A 24 14.25 -44.67 38.17
N ASN A 25 14.44 -43.43 38.64
CA ASN A 25 15.32 -43.16 39.78
C ASN A 25 15.02 -41.77 40.35
N ASP A 26 14.46 -41.77 41.57
CA ASP A 26 14.44 -40.64 42.49
C ASP A 26 15.83 -40.48 43.11
N GLU A 27 16.35 -39.25 43.18
CA GLU A 27 17.13 -38.80 44.35
C GLU A 27 17.27 -37.25 44.38
N ASN A 28 16.40 -36.66 45.19
CA ASN A 28 16.72 -35.73 46.28
C ASN A 28 17.22 -34.27 45.99
N ARG A 29 16.36 -33.35 46.46
CA ARG A 29 16.65 -32.20 47.34
C ARG A 29 16.81 -30.78 46.75
N SER A 30 15.72 -30.04 46.95
CA SER A 30 15.61 -28.58 47.10
C SER A 30 16.81 -27.88 47.75
N VAL A 31 17.36 -26.88 47.05
CA VAL A 31 17.91 -25.65 47.64
C VAL A 31 17.42 -24.47 46.79
N ARG A 32 16.73 -23.53 47.44
CA ARG A 32 16.31 -22.23 46.89
C ARG A 32 17.45 -21.21 46.94
N ASN A 33 17.21 -20.09 46.24
CA ASN A 33 17.89 -18.79 46.21
C ASN A 33 18.77 -18.63 44.97
N ASP A 34 18.79 -17.51 44.26
CA ASP A 34 17.92 -16.33 44.15
C ASP A 34 18.51 -15.55 42.95
N GLU A 35 17.69 -14.71 42.34
CA GLU A 35 18.10 -13.49 41.62
C GLU A 35 18.80 -13.59 40.24
N ASN A 36 18.02 -13.13 39.25
CA ASN A 36 18.41 -12.14 38.24
C ASN A 36 19.24 -12.60 37.02
N ARG A 37 18.55 -12.95 35.93
CA ARG A 37 19.11 -12.77 34.58
C ARG A 37 18.04 -12.49 33.52
N SER A 38 17.81 -11.20 33.28
CA SER A 38 17.59 -10.57 31.97
C SER A 38 16.82 -11.41 30.93
N VAL A 39 15.51 -11.18 30.83
CA VAL A 39 14.74 -11.43 29.60
C VAL A 39 15.33 -10.54 28.51
N ARG A 40 16.15 -11.10 27.62
CA ARG A 40 16.52 -10.46 26.36
C ARG A 40 15.47 -10.86 25.34
N ASN A 41 14.75 -9.86 24.84
CA ASN A 41 13.96 -9.99 23.63
C ASN A 41 14.92 -10.27 22.48
N ASP A 42 15.06 -11.53 22.08
CA ASP A 42 15.70 -11.89 20.82
C ASP A 42 14.73 -11.55 19.68
N GLU A 43 14.86 -10.34 19.12
CA GLU A 43 14.47 -10.12 17.73
C GLU A 43 15.37 -10.97 16.85
N ASN A 44 14.95 -12.20 16.56
CA ASN A 44 15.62 -13.06 15.60
C ASN A 44 15.59 -12.38 14.22
N PRO A 45 16.72 -11.93 13.64
CA PRO A 45 16.73 -11.43 12.28
C PRO A 45 16.44 -12.64 11.39
N LEU A 46 15.34 -12.60 10.64
CA LEU A 46 14.99 -13.64 9.66
C LEU A 46 16.23 -13.99 8.83
N VAL A 47 16.80 -15.19 9.03
CA VAL A 47 17.89 -15.70 8.21
C VAL A 47 17.32 -15.97 6.84
N ARG A 48 17.65 -15.11 5.87
CA ARG A 48 17.19 -15.23 4.47
C ARG A 48 18.12 -16.14 3.69
N THR A 49 17.55 -17.08 2.94
CA THR A 49 18.30 -17.97 2.05
C THR A 49 18.71 -17.23 0.77
N LEU A 50 19.74 -17.72 0.06
CA LEU A 50 20.10 -17.19 -1.27
C LEU A 50 18.90 -17.21 -2.23
N HIS A 51 18.06 -18.23 -2.14
CA HIS A 51 16.81 -18.32 -2.88
C HIS A 51 15.87 -17.14 -2.57
N ASP A 52 15.76 -16.70 -1.31
CA ASP A 52 14.91 -15.55 -0.95
C ASP A 52 15.43 -14.21 -1.50
N TYR A 53 16.74 -14.10 -1.75
CA TYR A 53 17.33 -12.94 -2.42
C TYR A 53 17.09 -12.97 -3.93
N LEU A 54 17.10 -14.16 -4.54
CA LEU A 54 16.86 -14.36 -5.98
C LEU A 54 15.37 -14.38 -6.33
N HIS A 55 14.52 -14.66 -5.33
CA HIS A 55 13.07 -14.70 -5.42
C HIS A 55 12.47 -13.86 -4.29
N PRO A 56 12.59 -12.51 -4.34
CA PRO A 56 11.98 -11.68 -3.34
C PRO A 56 10.48 -11.96 -3.33
N ALA A 57 9.98 -12.48 -2.21
CA ALA A 57 8.55 -12.64 -2.01
C ALA A 57 7.91 -11.26 -2.19
N ARG A 58 7.00 -11.13 -3.15
CA ARG A 58 6.26 -9.88 -3.36
C ARG A 58 5.37 -9.67 -2.14
N THR A 59 5.87 -8.92 -1.16
CA THR A 59 5.04 -8.41 -0.08
C THR A 59 4.05 -7.44 -0.74
N SER A 60 2.76 -7.78 -0.73
CA SER A 60 1.75 -6.88 -1.26
C SER A 60 1.70 -5.66 -0.34
N VAL A 61 2.36 -4.58 -0.71
CA VAL A 61 2.20 -3.30 -0.03
C VAL A 61 0.73 -2.92 -0.16
N PRO A 62 -0.01 -2.75 0.96
CA PRO A 62 -1.42 -2.40 0.88
C PRO A 62 -1.58 -1.03 0.23
N SER A 63 -2.66 -0.85 -0.53
CA SER A 63 -2.97 0.43 -1.19
C SER A 63 -3.08 1.57 -0.17
N CYS A 64 -2.65 2.77 -0.56
CA CYS A 64 -2.92 3.99 0.19
C CYS A 64 -4.41 4.36 0.18
N ILE A 65 -5.15 3.90 -0.83
CA ILE A 65 -6.58 4.17 -1.04
C ILE A 65 -7.44 3.15 -0.27
N ILE A 66 -8.42 3.64 0.47
CA ILE A 66 -9.42 2.85 1.19
C ILE A 66 -10.75 2.95 0.47
N PHE A 67 -11.42 1.81 0.27
CA PHE A 67 -12.79 1.76 -0.22
C PHE A 67 -13.73 1.27 0.89
N PRO A 68 -14.95 1.83 1.03
CA PRO A 68 -15.94 1.32 1.97
C PRO A 68 -16.37 -0.09 1.58
N LEU A 69 -16.48 -0.99 2.56
CA LEU A 69 -16.81 -2.41 2.35
C LEU A 69 -18.19 -2.63 1.72
N ASN A 70 -19.13 -1.72 1.97
CA ASN A 70 -20.53 -1.85 1.56
C ASN A 70 -20.89 -0.93 0.37
N GLY A 71 -19.89 -0.43 -0.36
CA GLY A 71 -20.11 0.47 -1.49
C GLY A 71 -20.61 -0.28 -2.73
N GLN A 72 -21.48 0.36 -3.51
CA GLN A 72 -21.86 -0.14 -4.84
C GLN A 72 -20.61 -0.31 -5.72
N THR A 73 -20.61 -1.37 -6.53
CA THR A 73 -19.51 -1.71 -7.43
C THR A 73 -19.55 -0.81 -8.67
N PHE A 74 -18.38 -0.33 -9.08
CA PHE A 74 -18.19 0.38 -10.33
C PHE A 74 -17.52 -0.58 -11.31
N ASP A 75 -18.17 -0.86 -12.43
CA ASP A 75 -17.65 -1.75 -13.48
C ASP A 75 -16.73 -0.97 -14.42
N PHE A 76 -15.42 -1.04 -14.15
CA PHE A 76 -14.41 -0.34 -14.92
C PHE A 76 -13.99 -1.16 -16.13
N LYS A 77 -14.38 -0.71 -17.33
CA LYS A 77 -14.09 -1.41 -18.59
C LYS A 77 -12.71 -1.02 -19.12
N PRO A 78 -11.94 -1.95 -19.73
CA PRO A 78 -10.62 -1.65 -20.27
C PRO A 78 -10.59 -0.48 -21.27
N GLY A 79 -11.62 -0.32 -22.10
CA GLY A 79 -11.72 0.80 -23.05
C GLY A 79 -11.79 2.18 -22.39
N MET A 80 -12.21 2.26 -21.12
CA MET A 80 -12.28 3.53 -20.38
C MET A 80 -10.89 4.04 -20.00
N ILE A 81 -9.89 3.16 -19.87
CA ILE A 81 -8.50 3.54 -19.58
C ILE A 81 -7.95 4.45 -20.68
N GLN A 82 -8.31 4.19 -21.95
CA GLN A 82 -7.84 4.96 -23.10
C GLN A 82 -8.41 6.38 -23.15
N LEU A 83 -9.50 6.65 -22.42
CA LEU A 83 -10.12 7.97 -22.34
C LEU A 83 -9.47 8.86 -21.28
N LEU A 84 -8.69 8.27 -20.36
CA LEU A 84 -8.11 9.01 -19.25
C LEU A 84 -6.98 9.92 -19.73
N PRO A 85 -6.88 11.14 -19.18
CA PRO A 85 -5.65 11.91 -19.33
C PRO A 85 -4.49 11.16 -18.68
N THR A 86 -3.28 11.45 -19.13
CA THR A 86 -2.06 10.82 -18.62
C THR A 86 -1.19 11.86 -17.93
N PHE A 87 -0.76 11.55 -16.71
CA PHE A 87 0.15 12.38 -15.93
C PHE A 87 1.39 11.59 -15.53
N HIS A 88 2.55 12.05 -15.99
CA HIS A 88 3.84 11.40 -15.76
C HIS A 88 4.50 11.92 -14.48
N GLY A 89 4.09 13.09 -14.00
CA GLY A 89 4.71 13.79 -12.87
C GLY A 89 5.94 14.60 -13.29
N MET A 90 5.98 15.06 -14.54
CA MET A 90 7.07 15.91 -15.07
C MET A 90 6.89 17.38 -14.68
N GLU A 91 7.99 18.13 -14.66
CA GLU A 91 7.97 19.57 -14.32
C GLU A 91 7.18 20.43 -15.32
N SER A 92 7.04 19.96 -16.55
CA SER A 92 6.26 20.64 -17.60
C SER A 92 4.76 20.41 -17.48
N GLU A 93 4.34 19.40 -16.69
CA GLU A 93 2.93 19.07 -16.53
C GLU A 93 2.32 19.86 -15.36
N ASN A 94 1.08 20.31 -15.52
CA ASN A 94 0.35 20.99 -14.47
C ASN A 94 -0.60 20.00 -13.75
N PRO A 95 -0.36 19.68 -12.46
CA PRO A 95 -1.21 18.74 -11.73
C PRO A 95 -2.66 19.24 -11.59
N TYR A 96 -2.91 20.56 -11.57
CA TYR A 96 -4.25 21.11 -11.50
C TYR A 96 -5.04 20.87 -12.79
N SER A 97 -4.42 21.12 -13.94
CA SER A 97 -5.03 20.84 -15.25
C SER A 97 -5.36 19.35 -15.40
N HIS A 98 -4.44 18.47 -14.99
CA HIS A 98 -4.67 17.03 -15.00
C HIS A 98 -5.87 16.61 -14.15
N VAL A 99 -5.98 17.13 -12.92
CA VAL A 99 -7.09 16.81 -12.01
C VAL A 99 -8.43 17.25 -12.61
N LEU A 100 -8.50 18.45 -13.22
CA LEU A 100 -9.73 18.93 -13.87
C LEU A 100 -10.14 18.06 -15.06
N GLU A 101 -9.22 17.77 -15.97
CA GLU A 101 -9.48 16.93 -17.15
C GLU A 101 -9.87 15.50 -16.73
N PHE A 102 -9.23 14.97 -15.69
CA PHE A 102 -9.53 13.66 -15.14
C PHE A 102 -10.95 13.60 -14.56
N GLU A 103 -11.35 14.61 -13.78
CA GLU A 103 -12.70 14.72 -13.22
C GLU A 103 -13.75 14.85 -14.32
N GLU A 104 -13.48 15.65 -15.36
CA GLU A 104 -14.37 15.81 -16.51
C GLU A 104 -14.61 14.47 -17.22
N VAL A 105 -13.53 13.75 -17.56
CA VAL A 105 -13.63 12.43 -18.20
C VAL A 105 -14.38 11.44 -17.31
N CYS A 106 -14.03 11.36 -16.03
CA CYS A 106 -14.69 10.43 -15.10
C CYS A 106 -16.16 10.78 -14.85
N GLY A 107 -16.55 12.06 -14.96
CA GLY A 107 -17.93 12.51 -14.89
C GLY A 107 -18.82 11.94 -16.00
N THR A 108 -18.24 11.49 -17.11
CA THR A 108 -18.97 10.85 -18.22
C THR A 108 -19.20 9.35 -18.01
N PHE A 109 -18.54 8.74 -17.01
CA PHE A 109 -18.59 7.30 -16.81
C PHE A 109 -19.92 6.87 -16.17
N PRO A 110 -20.50 5.73 -16.61
CA PRO A 110 -21.71 5.21 -15.99
C PRO A 110 -21.40 4.73 -14.57
N THR A 111 -21.82 5.49 -13.56
CA THR A 111 -21.48 5.21 -12.16
C THR A 111 -22.39 4.17 -11.50
N GLN A 112 -23.52 3.79 -12.13
CA GLN A 112 -24.50 2.81 -11.62
C GLN A 112 -24.94 3.03 -10.15
N GLY A 113 -24.89 4.27 -9.66
CA GLY A 113 -25.19 4.62 -8.26
C GLY A 113 -23.99 4.56 -7.31
N CYS A 114 -22.81 4.18 -7.80
CA CYS A 114 -21.54 4.35 -7.09
C CYS A 114 -21.26 5.83 -6.86
N ARG A 115 -20.78 6.16 -5.65
CA ARG A 115 -20.39 7.54 -5.32
C ARG A 115 -19.26 7.99 -6.26
N LEU A 116 -19.37 9.20 -6.80
CA LEU A 116 -18.36 9.77 -7.69
C LEU A 116 -16.95 9.72 -7.08
N ASP A 117 -16.80 10.06 -5.79
CA ASP A 117 -15.53 9.94 -5.06
C ASP A 117 -14.90 8.54 -5.18
N THR A 118 -15.73 7.49 -5.08
CA THR A 118 -15.27 6.10 -5.16
C THR A 118 -14.82 5.76 -6.58
N VAL A 119 -15.54 6.26 -7.58
CA VAL A 119 -15.17 6.11 -9.00
C VAL A 119 -13.84 6.81 -9.26
N LEU A 120 -13.71 8.08 -8.88
CA LEU A 120 -12.48 8.87 -9.04
C LEU A 120 -11.29 8.17 -8.38
N LEU A 121 -11.42 7.74 -7.12
CA LEU A 121 -10.36 7.05 -6.41
C LEU A 121 -9.96 5.70 -7.06
N LYS A 122 -10.93 4.94 -7.59
CA LYS A 122 -10.65 3.66 -8.27
C LYS A 122 -9.92 3.86 -9.60
N VAL A 123 -10.29 4.91 -10.32
CA VAL A 123 -9.83 5.16 -11.69
C VAL A 123 -8.52 5.95 -11.72
N PHE A 124 -8.30 6.85 -10.75
CA PHE A 124 -7.15 7.74 -10.72
C PHE A 124 -5.79 7.05 -10.86
N PRO A 125 -5.52 5.89 -10.23
CA PRO A 125 -4.26 5.20 -10.44
C PRO A 125 -3.95 4.92 -11.92
N PHE A 126 -4.95 4.76 -12.78
CA PHE A 126 -4.77 4.49 -14.21
C PHE A 126 -4.39 5.73 -15.03
N SER A 127 -4.65 6.93 -14.52
CA SER A 127 -4.24 8.20 -15.16
C SER A 127 -2.77 8.55 -14.88
N LEU A 128 -2.11 7.85 -13.93
CA LEU A 128 -0.73 8.12 -13.55
C LEU A 128 0.28 7.20 -14.28
N LYS A 129 1.44 7.75 -14.61
CA LYS A 129 2.61 7.05 -15.18
C LYS A 129 3.89 7.44 -14.44
N ASP A 130 4.95 6.68 -14.66
CA ASP A 130 6.33 6.97 -14.27
C ASP A 130 6.49 7.52 -12.84
N ILE A 131 6.91 8.78 -12.70
CA ILE A 131 7.19 9.45 -11.42
C ILE A 131 5.91 9.53 -10.59
N ALA A 132 4.78 9.88 -11.21
CA ALA A 132 3.49 9.96 -10.53
C ALA A 132 3.00 8.60 -10.05
N LYS A 133 3.13 7.55 -10.88
CA LYS A 133 2.77 6.18 -10.49
C LYS A 133 3.62 5.68 -9.32
N THR A 134 4.93 5.92 -9.39
CA THR A 134 5.88 5.54 -8.33
C THR A 134 5.58 6.27 -7.03
N TRP A 135 5.26 7.56 -7.12
CA TRP A 135 4.85 8.35 -5.95
C TRP A 135 3.59 7.80 -5.28
N LEU A 136 2.54 7.46 -6.04
CA LEU A 136 1.32 6.88 -5.49
C LEU A 136 1.62 5.61 -4.66
N TYR A 137 2.49 4.73 -5.15
CA TYR A 137 2.90 3.50 -4.45
C TYR A 137 3.82 3.74 -3.24
N SER A 138 4.41 4.94 -3.13
CA SER A 138 5.22 5.32 -1.97
C SER A 138 4.39 5.88 -0.80
N LEU A 139 3.11 6.18 -1.03
CA LEU A 139 2.23 6.69 0.01
C LEU A 139 1.97 5.64 1.08
N ARG A 140 1.77 6.11 2.32
CA ARG A 140 1.44 5.21 3.44
C ARG A 140 0.14 4.45 3.12
N PRO A 141 0.09 3.15 3.42
CA PRO A 141 -1.13 2.38 3.22
C PRO A 141 -2.30 2.92 4.04
N ARG A 142 -3.51 2.81 3.50
CA ARG A 142 -4.77 3.16 4.19
C ARG A 142 -4.79 4.59 4.76
N THR A 143 -4.44 5.58 3.95
CA THR A 143 -4.48 7.01 4.37
C THR A 143 -5.41 7.88 3.54
N ILE A 144 -5.94 7.40 2.42
CA ILE A 144 -6.79 8.19 1.51
C ILE A 144 -8.14 7.49 1.40
N GLY A 145 -9.19 8.10 1.94
CA GLY A 145 -10.57 7.60 1.87
C GLY A 145 -11.49 8.46 1.01
N THR A 146 -11.07 9.69 0.67
CA THR A 146 -11.86 10.64 -0.11
C THR A 146 -11.07 11.19 -1.30
N TRP A 147 -11.80 11.68 -2.30
CA TRP A 147 -11.17 12.30 -3.46
C TRP A 147 -10.40 13.59 -3.08
N LEU A 148 -10.95 14.38 -2.16
CA LEU A 148 -10.30 15.60 -1.64
C LEU A 148 -8.94 15.32 -0.98
N GLU A 149 -8.82 14.23 -0.23
CA GLU A 149 -7.53 13.80 0.34
C GLU A 149 -6.52 13.43 -0.76
N MET A 150 -6.96 12.77 -1.84
CA MET A 150 -6.12 12.46 -3.00
C MET A 150 -5.64 13.74 -3.71
N GLN A 151 -6.55 14.69 -3.97
CA GLN A 151 -6.21 15.99 -4.56
C GLN A 151 -5.18 16.73 -3.71
N THR A 152 -5.36 16.72 -2.38
CA THR A 152 -4.43 17.35 -1.45
C THR A 152 -3.03 16.74 -1.56
N GLU A 153 -2.93 15.42 -1.61
CA GLU A 153 -1.64 14.72 -1.70
C GLU A 153 -0.96 14.93 -3.07
N ILE A 154 -1.68 14.87 -4.20
CA ILE A 154 -1.07 15.13 -5.52
C ILE A 154 -0.61 16.58 -5.63
N PHE A 155 -1.39 17.55 -5.14
CA PHE A 155 -0.98 18.95 -5.18
C PHE A 155 0.20 19.20 -4.26
N LYS A 156 0.18 18.69 -3.04
CA LYS A 156 1.32 18.75 -2.14
C LYS A 156 2.58 18.18 -2.78
N LYS A 157 2.50 17.03 -3.46
CA LYS A 157 3.66 16.44 -4.12
C LYS A 157 4.16 17.28 -5.30
N PHE A 158 3.29 17.62 -6.25
CA PHE A 158 3.71 18.14 -7.55
C PHE A 158 3.71 19.68 -7.64
N PHE A 159 2.95 20.40 -6.81
CA PHE A 159 3.12 21.85 -6.68
C PHE A 159 4.34 22.23 -5.85
N LEU A 160 4.62 21.53 -4.75
CA LEU A 160 5.80 21.86 -3.94
C LEU A 160 7.11 21.56 -4.69
N LEU A 161 7.14 20.51 -5.52
CA LEU A 161 8.26 20.25 -6.43
C LEU A 161 8.43 21.39 -7.44
N ALA A 162 7.36 21.81 -8.12
CA ALA A 162 7.43 22.89 -9.08
C ALA A 162 7.87 24.23 -8.44
N ALA A 163 7.30 24.60 -7.30
CA ALA A 163 7.61 25.87 -6.62
C ALA A 163 9.05 25.91 -6.07
N VAL A 164 9.52 24.84 -5.44
CA VAL A 164 10.91 24.73 -4.97
C VAL A 164 11.86 24.77 -6.16
N PHE A 165 11.55 24.05 -7.23
CA PHE A 165 12.38 24.01 -8.42
C PHE A 165 12.43 25.34 -9.17
N ILE A 166 11.31 26.04 -9.38
CA ILE A 166 11.27 27.40 -9.94
C ILE A 166 12.11 28.34 -9.06
N THR A 167 11.99 28.23 -7.74
CA THR A 167 12.77 29.03 -6.80
C THR A 167 14.28 28.75 -6.91
N LEU A 168 14.67 27.48 -7.01
CA LEU A 168 16.06 27.06 -7.19
C LEU A 168 16.61 27.50 -8.55
N ARG A 169 15.87 27.28 -9.64
CA ARG A 169 16.22 27.77 -10.99
C ARG A 169 16.45 29.27 -10.99
N ARG A 170 15.54 30.05 -10.40
CA ARG A 170 15.69 31.51 -10.29
C ARG A 170 16.95 31.89 -9.53
N LYS A 171 17.26 31.20 -8.42
CA LYS A 171 18.50 31.45 -7.65
C LYS A 171 19.76 31.10 -8.45
N ILE A 172 19.76 29.98 -9.18
CA ILE A 172 20.90 29.55 -10.01
C ILE A 172 21.13 30.56 -11.15
N VAL A 173 20.08 30.89 -11.91
CA VAL A 173 20.16 31.85 -13.01
C VAL A 173 20.57 33.23 -12.50
N SER A 174 19.99 33.69 -11.39
CA SER A 174 20.38 34.96 -10.77
C SER A 174 21.85 34.98 -10.37
N LYS A 175 22.36 33.90 -9.74
CA LYS A 175 23.77 33.80 -9.35
C LYS A 175 24.71 33.75 -10.57
N LEU A 176 24.36 32.98 -11.61
CA LEU A 176 25.14 32.91 -12.85
C LEU A 176 25.21 34.28 -13.56
N ASN A 177 24.08 35.00 -13.60
CA ASN A 177 24.01 36.33 -14.20
C ASN A 177 24.81 37.36 -13.37
N TRP A 178 24.72 37.32 -12.04
CA TRP A 178 25.55 38.13 -11.14
C TRP A 178 27.06 37.87 -11.31
N GLN A 179 27.47 36.61 -11.47
CA GLN A 179 28.87 36.24 -11.72
C GLN A 179 29.36 36.73 -13.08
N GLN A 180 28.53 36.64 -14.13
CA GLN A 180 28.84 37.25 -15.43
C GLN A 180 28.99 38.77 -15.34
N TRP A 181 28.13 39.44 -14.57
CA TRP A 181 28.19 40.89 -14.37
C TRP A 181 29.45 41.31 -13.61
N LEU A 182 29.83 40.58 -12.54
CA LEU A 182 31.08 40.79 -11.81
C LEU A 182 32.33 40.57 -12.67
N GLY A 183 32.29 39.62 -13.62
CA GLY A 183 33.38 39.40 -14.57
C GLY A 183 33.62 40.57 -15.52
N LYS A 184 32.59 41.37 -15.82
CA LYS A 184 32.68 42.58 -16.65
C LYS A 184 33.17 43.81 -15.88
N LEU A 185 33.27 43.73 -14.55
CA LEU A 185 33.70 44.83 -13.68
C LEU A 185 35.18 44.80 -13.30
N LYS A 186 35.93 43.75 -13.68
CA LYS A 186 37.38 43.72 -13.47
C LYS A 186 38.08 44.45 -14.61
N PRO A 187 38.88 45.50 -14.32
CA PRO A 187 39.66 46.24 -15.32
C PRO A 187 40.81 45.42 -15.90
#